data_AF-A0A968RL69-F1
#
_entry.id   AF-A0A968RL69-F1
#
_cell.length_a   1.000
_cell.length_b   1.000
_cell.length_c   1.000
_cell.angle_alpha   90.00
_cell.angle_beta   90.00
_cell.angle_gamma   90.00
#
_symmetry.space_group_name_H-M   'P 1'
#
loop_
_entity.id
_entity.type
_entity.pdbx_description
1 polymer ?
#
loop_
_entity_poly.entity_id
_entity_poly.type
_entity_poly.pdbx_seq_one_letter_code
_entity_poly.pdbx_strand_id
1 'polypeptide(L)'
;MEINQTLLQQARQHILNLYNHKHDARLTYHNYAQVEMIVKKTGDFAAQLQAPDTAKEIALLAAYFHQTGYLENYQSPEWWSVEKAKEFLEGLKYSHTAQVLLTIQNIHRKKNSNCTRSNTLGCHPVCLLY
;
A
#
# COMPACT_ATOMS: atom_id res chain seq x y z
N MET A 1 12.39 -11.24 17.11
CA MET A 1 11.00 -10.99 17.52
C MET A 1 10.17 -11.66 16.45
N GLU A 2 9.48 -12.76 16.76
CA GLU A 2 8.77 -13.53 15.75
C GLU A 2 7.71 -12.69 15.02
N ILE A 3 7.59 -12.88 13.70
CA ILE A 3 6.55 -12.28 12.87
C ILE A 3 5.17 -12.66 13.44
N ASN A 4 4.32 -11.68 13.74
CA ASN A 4 2.99 -11.96 14.27
C ASN A 4 2.07 -12.45 13.14
N GLN A 5 2.10 -13.76 12.90
CA GLN A 5 1.27 -14.42 11.89
C GLN A 5 -0.22 -14.10 12.07
N THR A 6 -0.67 -13.89 13.30
CA THR A 6 -2.05 -13.51 13.63
C THR A 6 -2.42 -12.12 13.11
N LEU A 7 -1.49 -11.15 13.12
CA LEU A 7 -1.74 -9.80 12.59
C LEU A 7 -1.82 -9.80 11.06
N LEU A 8 -0.87 -10.46 10.39
CA LEU A 8 -0.86 -10.53 8.92
C LEU A 8 -2.07 -11.31 8.39
N GLN A 9 -2.51 -12.35 9.10
CA GLN A 9 -3.72 -13.08 8.75
C GLN A 9 -4.98 -12.22 8.92
N GLN A 10 -5.06 -11.41 9.98
CA GLN A 10 -6.15 -10.44 10.16
C GLN A 10 -6.18 -9.40 9.04
N ALA A 11 -5.00 -8.86 8.67
CA ALA A 11 -4.90 -7.91 7.57
C ALA A 11 -5.36 -8.55 6.26
N ARG A 12 -4.90 -9.76 5.94
CA ARG A 12 -5.33 -10.51 4.75
C ARG A 12 -6.85 -10.67 4.68
N GLN A 13 -7.46 -11.10 5.77
CA GLN A 13 -8.92 -11.29 5.84
C GLN A 13 -9.68 -9.97 5.71
N HIS A 14 -9.19 -8.91 6.36
CA HIS A 14 -9.78 -7.57 6.27
C HIS A 14 -9.75 -7.06 4.82
N ILE A 15 -8.61 -7.19 4.14
CA ILE A 15 -8.47 -6.78 2.75
C ILE A 15 -9.35 -7.62 1.82
N LEU A 16 -9.37 -8.95 1.98
CA LEU A 16 -10.25 -9.80 1.19
C LEU A 16 -11.72 -9.37 1.32
N ASN A 17 -12.19 -9.11 2.54
CA ASN A 17 -13.54 -8.62 2.78
C ASN A 17 -13.78 -7.26 2.12
N LEU A 18 -12.82 -6.35 2.19
CA LEU A 18 -12.92 -5.02 1.57
C LEU A 18 -13.11 -5.12 0.05
N TYR A 19 -12.32 -5.95 -0.64
CA TYR A 19 -12.44 -6.17 -2.09
C TYR A 19 -13.71 -6.93 -2.47
N ASN A 20 -14.24 -7.80 -1.60
CA ASN A 20 -15.50 -8.49 -1.83
C ASN A 20 -16.73 -7.55 -1.70
N HIS A 21 -16.65 -6.54 -0.83
CA HIS A 21 -17.74 -5.57 -0.64
C HIS A 21 -17.71 -4.43 -1.66
N LYS A 22 -16.53 -4.05 -2.17
CA LYS A 22 -16.34 -2.97 -3.13
C LYS A 22 -15.74 -3.50 -4.42
N HIS A 23 -16.61 -3.89 -5.34
CA HIS A 23 -16.23 -4.32 -6.68
C HIS A 23 -16.70 -3.32 -7.74
N ASP A 24 -15.75 -2.65 -8.38
CA ASP A 24 -15.99 -1.82 -9.55
C ASP A 24 -15.32 -2.49 -10.75
N ALA A 25 -16.12 -2.81 -11.77
CA ALA A 25 -15.65 -3.49 -12.98
C ALA A 25 -14.56 -2.71 -13.75
N ARG A 26 -14.38 -1.41 -13.45
CA ARG A 26 -13.31 -0.58 -14.00
C ARG A 26 -11.94 -0.86 -13.36
N LEU A 27 -11.90 -1.55 -12.22
CA LEU A 27 -10.69 -1.85 -11.46
C LEU A 27 -10.02 -3.15 -11.92
N THR A 28 -9.79 -3.29 -13.22
CA THR A 28 -9.15 -4.49 -13.83
C THR A 28 -7.81 -4.83 -13.17
N TYR A 29 -7.05 -3.80 -12.77
CA TYR A 29 -5.74 -3.92 -12.12
C TYR A 29 -5.73 -3.48 -10.65
N HIS A 30 -6.87 -3.26 -10.02
CA HIS A 30 -6.94 -3.00 -8.58
C HIS A 30 -7.87 -4.03 -7.98
N ASN A 31 -7.39 -5.28 -7.97
CA ASN A 31 -8.12 -6.43 -7.46
C ASN A 31 -7.28 -7.17 -6.40
N TYR A 32 -7.96 -8.02 -5.63
CA TYR A 32 -7.35 -8.75 -4.53
C TYR A 32 -6.19 -9.67 -4.97
N ALA A 33 -6.29 -10.30 -6.15
CA ALA A 33 -5.24 -11.20 -6.65
C ALA A 33 -3.91 -10.45 -6.88
N GLN A 34 -3.96 -9.18 -7.30
CA GLN A 34 -2.76 -8.37 -7.41
C GLN A 34 -2.14 -8.02 -6.06
N VAL A 35 -2.97 -7.71 -5.06
CA VAL A 35 -2.50 -7.44 -3.69
C VAL A 35 -1.76 -8.66 -3.15
N GLU A 36 -2.35 -9.85 -3.26
CA GLU A 36 -1.71 -11.11 -2.81
C GLU A 36 -0.37 -11.35 -3.52
N MET A 37 -0.29 -11.11 -4.83
CA MET A 37 0.96 -11.21 -5.59
C MET A 37 2.03 -10.24 -5.06
N ILE A 38 1.67 -8.98 -4.78
CA ILE A 38 2.60 -7.96 -4.27
C ILE A 38 3.07 -8.31 -2.86
N VAL A 39 2.17 -8.78 -1.99
CA VAL A 39 2.51 -9.25 -0.64
C VAL A 39 3.47 -10.42 -0.70
N LYS A 40 3.22 -11.42 -1.57
CA LYS A 40 4.13 -12.55 -1.77
C LYS A 40 5.52 -12.08 -2.20
N LYS A 41 5.62 -11.24 -3.23
CA LYS A 41 6.89 -10.71 -3.73
C LYS A 41 7.63 -9.90 -2.66
N THR A 42 6.91 -9.08 -1.89
CA THR A 42 7.46 -8.33 -0.76
C THR A 42 8.05 -9.27 0.29
N GLY A 43 7.35 -10.36 0.61
CA GLY A 43 7.83 -11.39 1.52
C GLY A 43 9.08 -12.11 1.03
N ASP A 44 9.10 -12.49 -0.26
CA ASP A 44 10.24 -13.13 -0.91
C ASP A 44 11.48 -12.21 -0.89
N PHE A 45 11.31 -10.92 -1.22
CA PHE A 45 12.40 -9.93 -1.17
C PHE A 45 12.90 -9.68 0.24
N ALA A 46 12.01 -9.54 1.22
CA ALA A 46 12.40 -9.36 2.62
C ALA A 46 13.23 -10.54 3.14
N ALA A 47 12.88 -11.78 2.71
CA ALA A 47 13.66 -12.96 3.05
C ALA A 47 15.04 -12.98 2.37
N GLN A 48 15.12 -12.65 1.08
CA GLN A 48 16.39 -12.56 0.35
C GLN A 48 17.34 -11.51 0.95
N LEU A 49 16.79 -10.38 1.39
CA LEU A 49 17.55 -9.30 2.02
C LEU A 49 17.85 -9.54 3.50
N GLN A 50 17.40 -10.67 4.07
CA GLN A 50 17.51 -10.97 5.51
C GLN A 50 17.00 -9.80 6.36
N ALA A 51 15.90 -9.17 5.94
CA ALA A 51 15.35 -8.01 6.60
C ALA A 51 14.92 -8.36 8.04
N PRO A 52 15.10 -7.45 9.01
CA PRO A 52 14.59 -7.64 10.37
C PRO A 52 13.09 -7.95 10.37
N ASP A 53 12.63 -8.83 11.28
CA ASP A 53 11.23 -9.26 11.35
C ASP A 53 10.25 -8.09 11.41
N THR A 54 10.60 -7.04 12.17
CA THR A 54 9.80 -5.81 12.28
C THR A 54 9.68 -5.07 10.95
N ALA A 55 10.79 -4.93 10.21
CA ALA A 55 10.80 -4.30 8.90
C ALA A 55 10.00 -5.12 7.87
N LYS A 56 10.13 -6.44 7.92
CA LYS A 56 9.35 -7.36 7.08
C LYS A 56 7.86 -7.25 7.37
N GLU A 57 7.45 -7.23 8.64
CA GLU A 57 6.05 -7.10 9.05
C GLU A 57 5.46 -5.76 8.58
N ILE A 58 6.17 -4.64 8.79
CA ILE A 58 5.77 -3.32 8.31
C ILE A 58 5.60 -3.30 6.78
N ALA A 59 6.55 -3.88 6.04
CA ALA A 59 6.50 -3.92 4.58
C ALA A 59 5.30 -4.75 4.07
N LEU A 60 5.01 -5.89 4.70
CA LEU A 60 3.88 -6.74 4.33
C LEU A 60 2.53 -6.07 4.63
N LEU A 61 2.42 -5.40 5.78
CA LEU A 61 1.23 -4.60 6.10
C LEU A 61 1.04 -3.45 5.10
N ALA A 62 2.10 -2.71 4.79
CA ALA A 62 2.03 -1.64 3.78
C ALA A 62 1.62 -2.21 2.41
N ALA A 63 2.14 -3.37 2.01
CA ALA A 63 1.77 -4.03 0.75
C ALA A 63 0.27 -4.38 0.69
N TYR A 64 -0.33 -4.84 1.79
CA TYR A 64 -1.77 -5.11 1.86
C TYR A 64 -2.62 -3.84 1.67
N PHE A 65 -2.23 -2.74 2.30
CA PHE A 65 -3.07 -1.53 2.34
C PHE A 65 -2.77 -0.52 1.23
N HIS A 66 -1.62 -0.58 0.54
CA HIS A 66 -1.20 0.52 -0.35
C HIS A 66 -2.16 0.83 -1.51
N GLN A 67 -3.03 -0.09 -1.92
CA GLN A 67 -3.97 0.10 -3.02
C GLN A 67 -5.43 0.22 -2.57
N THR A 68 -5.74 0.12 -1.28
CA THR A 68 -7.15 0.11 -0.82
C THR A 68 -7.88 1.41 -1.11
N GLY A 69 -7.17 2.53 -1.18
CA GLY A 69 -7.78 3.81 -1.49
C GLY A 69 -8.35 3.93 -2.91
N TYR A 70 -7.90 3.08 -3.85
CA TYR A 70 -8.52 3.00 -5.18
C TYR A 70 -9.96 2.46 -5.13
N LEU A 71 -10.34 1.74 -4.07
CA LEU A 71 -11.70 1.27 -3.82
C LEU A 71 -12.63 2.37 -3.28
N GLU A 72 -12.05 3.45 -2.76
CA GLU A 72 -12.79 4.56 -2.16
C GLU A 72 -12.88 5.75 -3.10
N ASN A 73 -11.73 6.26 -3.54
CA ASN A 73 -11.68 7.39 -4.45
C ASN A 73 -10.40 7.36 -5.29
N TYR A 74 -10.59 7.19 -6.60
CA TYR A 74 -9.50 7.15 -7.57
C TYR A 74 -8.69 8.45 -7.66
N GLN A 75 -9.27 9.61 -7.29
CA GLN A 75 -8.60 10.91 -7.31
C GLN A 75 -7.67 11.11 -6.10
N SER A 76 -7.86 10.35 -5.02
CA SER A 76 -7.05 10.50 -3.79
C SER A 76 -6.73 9.14 -3.15
N PRO A 77 -6.15 8.19 -3.90
CA PRO A 77 -5.96 6.83 -3.44
C PRO A 77 -4.92 6.75 -2.31
N GLU A 78 -3.94 7.65 -2.27
CA GLU A 78 -2.96 7.71 -1.18
C GLU A 78 -3.65 7.99 0.15
N TRP A 79 -4.44 9.07 0.22
CA TRP A 79 -5.11 9.50 1.45
C TRP A 79 -6.03 8.41 1.99
N TRP A 80 -6.87 7.82 1.13
CA TRP A 80 -7.77 6.74 1.54
C TRP A 80 -7.04 5.46 1.91
N SER A 81 -5.92 5.13 1.26
CA SER A 81 -5.11 3.96 1.64
C SER A 81 -4.51 4.13 3.04
N VAL A 82 -4.01 5.33 3.34
CA VAL A 82 -3.49 5.69 4.67
C VAL A 82 -4.60 5.63 5.71
N GLU A 83 -5.77 6.20 5.41
CA GLU A 83 -6.88 6.22 6.38
C GLU A 83 -7.37 4.79 6.69
N LYS A 84 -7.52 3.93 5.68
CA LYS A 84 -7.92 2.52 5.88
C LYS A 84 -6.88 1.74 6.68
N ALA A 85 -5.59 1.95 6.40
CA ALA A 85 -4.52 1.33 7.18
C ALA A 85 -4.52 1.81 8.64
N LYS A 86 -4.72 3.12 8.84
CA LYS A 86 -4.76 3.73 10.16
C LYS A 86 -5.92 3.19 11.00
N GLU A 87 -7.13 3.20 10.44
CA GLU A 87 -8.34 2.65 11.08
C GLU A 87 -8.11 1.21 11.57
N PHE A 88 -7.55 0.36 10.71
CA PHE A 88 -7.28 -1.04 11.03
C PHE A 88 -6.20 -1.21 12.11
N LEU A 89 -5.05 -0.54 11.96
CA LEU A 89 -3.89 -0.74 12.84
C LEU A 89 -4.06 -0.08 14.21
N GLU A 90 -4.67 1.11 14.28
CA GLU A 90 -4.97 1.76 15.55
C GLU A 90 -6.04 0.98 16.33
N GLY A 91 -7.03 0.41 15.64
CA GLY A 91 -8.02 -0.49 16.26
C GLY A 91 -7.39 -1.71 16.94
N LEU A 92 -6.28 -2.22 16.39
CA LEU A 92 -5.48 -3.30 16.96
C LEU A 92 -4.37 -2.81 17.92
N LYS A 93 -4.25 -1.49 18.14
CA LYS A 93 -3.21 -0.86 18.96
C LYS A 93 -1.78 -1.27 18.52
N TYR A 94 -1.57 -1.38 17.22
CA TYR A 94 -0.29 -1.81 16.67
C TYR A 94 0.80 -0.74 16.89
N SER A 95 1.95 -1.16 17.44
CA SER A 95 3.01 -0.25 17.90
C SER A 95 3.74 0.49 16.77
N HIS A 96 3.82 -0.10 15.57
CA HIS A 96 4.53 0.48 14.43
C HIS A 96 3.57 1.09 13.38
N THR A 97 2.39 1.53 13.81
CA THR A 97 1.37 2.10 12.92
C THR A 97 1.94 3.25 12.09
N ALA A 98 2.64 4.20 12.71
CA ALA A 98 3.22 5.35 12.01
C ALA A 98 4.18 4.95 10.88
N GLN A 99 5.00 3.91 11.08
CA GLN A 99 5.94 3.41 10.08
C GLN A 99 5.22 2.76 8.90
N VAL A 100 4.11 2.04 9.14
CA VAL A 100 3.28 1.48 8.06
C VAL A 100 2.66 2.61 7.24
N LEU A 101 2.07 3.62 7.88
CA LEU A 101 1.45 4.77 7.19
C LEU A 101 2.47 5.53 6.33
N LEU A 102 3.65 5.80 6.88
CA LEU A 102 4.73 6.47 6.15
C LEU A 102 5.19 5.63 4.95
N THR A 103 5.26 4.30 5.10
CA THR A 103 5.64 3.39 4.01
C THR A 103 4.62 3.45 2.88
N ILE A 104 3.32 3.47 3.19
CA ILE A 104 2.24 3.62 2.20
C ILE A 104 2.37 4.95 1.44
N GLN A 105 2.57 6.07 2.16
CA GLN A 105 2.78 7.38 1.54
C GLN A 105 4.00 7.41 0.62
N ASN A 106 5.11 6.78 1.04
CA ASN A 106 6.33 6.72 0.23
C ASN A 106 6.14 5.91 -1.06
N ILE A 107 5.30 4.87 -1.07
CA ILE A 107 4.97 4.09 -2.27
C ILE A 107 4.24 4.98 -3.30
N HIS A 108 3.27 5.78 -2.86
CA HIS A 108 2.52 6.68 -3.74
C HIS A 108 3.36 7.86 -4.23
N ARG A 109 4.20 8.44 -3.37
CA ARG A 109 5.09 9.55 -3.74
C ARG A 109 6.07 9.20 -4.86
N LYS A 110 6.58 7.96 -4.90
CA LYS A 110 7.51 7.50 -5.94
C LYS A 110 6.90 7.47 -7.35
N LYS A 111 5.57 7.41 -7.48
CA LYS A 111 4.91 7.54 -8.79
C LYS A 111 5.05 8.96 -9.35
N ASN A 112 5.13 9.98 -8.50
CA ASN A 112 5.22 11.38 -8.92
C ASN A 112 6.67 11.87 -9.17
N SER A 113 7.68 11.18 -8.63
CA SER A 113 9.10 11.55 -8.80
C SER A 113 9.71 11.18 -10.16
N ASN A 114 8.98 10.48 -11.04
CA ASN A 114 9.38 10.37 -12.44
C ASN A 114 9.13 11.67 -13.24
N CYS A 115 8.49 12.67 -12.62
CA CYS A 115 8.37 14.03 -13.16
C CYS A 115 9.18 14.99 -12.27
N THR A 116 10.52 14.92 -12.35
CA THR A 116 11.45 16.01 -11.96
C THR A 116 12.88 15.58 -12.24
N ARG A 117 13.27 15.53 -13.52
CA ARG A 117 14.69 15.63 -13.90
C ARG A 117 14.88 16.21 -15.31
N SER A 118 14.50 17.47 -15.47
CA SER A 118 15.15 18.45 -16.35
C SER A 118 14.84 19.82 -15.77
N ASN A 119 15.73 20.36 -14.94
CA ASN A 119 16.68 21.40 -15.33
C ASN A 119 15.97 22.63 -15.94
N THR A 120 16.02 23.73 -15.18
CA THR A 120 15.91 25.15 -15.59
C THR A 120 15.22 25.50 -16.91
N LEU A 121 14.26 26.42 -16.78
CA LEU A 121 13.54 27.19 -17.83
C LEU A 121 12.18 26.59 -18.23
N GLY A 122 11.14 27.41 -18.05
CA GLY A 122 9.75 26.99 -17.89
C GLY A 122 9.08 26.34 -19.09
N CYS A 123 8.01 25.60 -18.82
CA CYS A 123 6.92 25.32 -19.75
C CYS A 123 5.66 24.85 -19.00
N HIS A 124 4.51 25.21 -19.56
CA HIS A 124 3.13 25.01 -19.12
C HIS A 124 2.71 23.52 -18.97
N PRO A 125 1.57 23.23 -18.31
CA PRO A 125 1.14 21.88 -17.99
C PRO A 125 0.47 21.23 -19.20
N VAL A 126 0.99 20.09 -19.63
CA VAL A 126 0.24 19.14 -20.45
C VAL A 126 0.44 17.75 -19.84
N CYS A 127 -0.35 17.46 -18.81
CA CYS A 127 -0.52 16.10 -18.31
C CYS A 127 -1.70 15.50 -19.08
N LEU A 128 -1.41 15.01 -20.30
CA LEU A 128 -2.36 14.21 -21.08
C LEU A 128 -2.16 12.74 -20.72
N LEU A 129 -3.23 12.16 -20.18
CA LEU A 129 -3.75 10.81 -20.44
C LEU A 129 -2.71 9.75 -20.83
N TYR A 130 -2.37 8.85 -19.90
CA TYR A 130 -2.26 7.40 -20.13
C TYR A 130 -2.46 6.65 -18.81
#